data_AF-A0A937GL39-F1
#
_entry.id   AF-A0A937GL39-F1
#
_cell.length_a   1.000
_cell.length_b   1.000
_cell.length_c   1.000
_cell.angle_alpha   90.00
_cell.angle_beta   90.00
_cell.angle_gamma   90.00
#
_symmetry.space_group_name_H-M   'P 1'
#
loop_
_entity.id
_entity.type
_entity.pdbx_description
1 polymer ?
#
loop_
_entity_poly.entity_id
_entity_poly.type
_entity_poly.pdbx_seq_one_letter_code
_entity_poly.pdbx_strand_id
1 'polypeptide(L)'
;MGHSSLNLSLNYLRGLEVAELKKEDNGYYISTKFFLPSVNAYSILDYHISYDGTLLVTNKLDFKGEFDGNEIPRIGTSFQLNSLFDYVEWYGRGPHENYIDRKESAFMGYYTKRISEMKFEYARPQENGTRIDTKKLILKDDKGKGIIFEGLPKFSFSIHQNTIADYDGGIEKAQKHLNDIKPKDLIQVIIDKKQMGVGGDDSWGAKPHQKYMINSDDFTHSYKITPIFK
;
A
#
# COMPACT_ATOMS: atom_id res chain seq x y z
N MET A 1 -32.64 3.71 -16.78
CA MET A 1 -31.17 3.59 -16.95
C MET A 1 -30.54 4.61 -16.02
N GLY A 2 -30.24 4.21 -14.78
CA GLY A 2 -29.72 5.10 -13.76
C GLY A 2 -28.21 5.17 -13.84
N HIS A 3 -27.67 6.34 -14.17
CA HIS A 3 -26.26 6.64 -13.96
C HIS A 3 -25.99 6.60 -12.46
N SER A 4 -25.25 5.60 -11.97
CA SER A 4 -24.65 5.66 -10.65
C SER A 4 -23.51 6.68 -10.74
N SER A 5 -23.74 7.89 -10.27
CA SER A 5 -22.67 8.82 -9.95
C SER A 5 -21.80 8.18 -8.88
N LEU A 6 -20.54 7.93 -9.20
CA LEU A 6 -19.49 7.68 -8.22
C LEU A 6 -19.40 8.94 -7.34
N ASN A 7 -20.06 8.90 -6.19
CA ASN A 7 -19.86 9.88 -5.11
C ASN A 7 -18.47 9.66 -4.51
N LEU A 8 -17.43 10.09 -5.23
CA LEU A 8 -16.13 10.36 -4.65
C LEU A 8 -16.33 11.49 -3.63
N SER A 9 -16.30 11.15 -2.34
CA SER A 9 -16.50 12.15 -1.30
C SER A 9 -15.46 13.26 -1.44
N LEU A 10 -15.94 14.52 -1.47
CA LEU A 10 -15.15 15.75 -1.70
C LEU A 10 -13.94 15.92 -0.78
N ASN A 11 -13.84 15.16 0.32
CA ASN A 11 -12.72 15.23 1.25
C ASN A 11 -11.42 14.62 0.69
N TYR A 12 -11.48 13.69 -0.28
CA TYR A 12 -10.28 13.04 -0.85
C TYR A 12 -9.59 13.86 -1.96
N LEU A 13 -10.19 14.96 -2.42
CA LEU A 13 -9.63 15.80 -3.49
C LEU A 13 -8.87 17.03 -2.96
N ARG A 14 -8.68 17.16 -1.63
CA ARG A 14 -7.88 18.25 -1.07
C ARG A 14 -6.44 18.14 -1.56
N GLY A 15 -5.97 19.21 -2.20
CA GLY A 15 -4.61 19.29 -2.76
C GLY A 15 -4.46 18.78 -4.18
N LEU A 16 -5.54 18.29 -4.83
CA LEU A 16 -5.50 17.99 -6.27
C LEU A 16 -5.34 19.30 -7.05
N GLU A 17 -4.25 19.41 -7.81
CA GLU A 17 -3.99 20.59 -8.64
C GLU A 17 -4.25 20.33 -10.12
N VAL A 18 -3.93 19.11 -10.59
CA VAL A 18 -4.09 18.75 -12.00
C VAL A 18 -4.68 17.35 -12.08
N ALA A 19 -5.71 17.21 -12.90
CA ALA A 19 -6.18 15.93 -13.40
C ALA A 19 -6.20 15.98 -14.92
N GLU A 20 -5.61 14.98 -15.54
CA GLU A 20 -5.61 14.80 -16.99
C GLU A 20 -6.24 13.46 -17.34
N LEU A 21 -7.08 13.45 -18.38
CA LEU A 21 -7.65 12.25 -18.99
C LEU A 21 -7.36 12.31 -20.49
N LYS A 22 -6.70 11.28 -21.02
CA LYS A 22 -6.42 11.12 -22.45
C LYS A 22 -6.89 9.76 -22.91
N LYS A 23 -7.52 9.72 -24.08
CA LYS A 23 -7.74 8.46 -24.80
C LYS A 23 -6.44 8.11 -25.53
N GLU A 24 -6.01 6.87 -25.40
CA GLU A 24 -4.86 6.30 -26.12
C GLU A 24 -5.35 5.17 -27.04
N ASP A 25 -4.50 4.72 -27.97
CA ASP A 25 -4.86 3.68 -28.94
C ASP A 25 -5.30 2.37 -28.25
N ASN A 26 -4.67 2.04 -27.12
CA ASN A 26 -4.91 0.81 -26.37
C ASN A 26 -5.68 1.02 -25.05
N GLY A 27 -6.31 2.20 -24.84
CA GLY A 27 -7.10 2.44 -23.65
C GLY A 27 -7.19 3.90 -23.23
N TYR A 28 -7.01 4.16 -21.93
CA TYR A 28 -7.07 5.50 -21.35
C TYR A 28 -5.89 5.76 -20.44
N TYR A 29 -5.38 6.98 -20.50
CA TYR A 29 -4.41 7.51 -19.56
C TYR A 29 -5.09 8.52 -18.62
N ILE A 30 -4.86 8.37 -17.33
CA ILE A 30 -5.29 9.31 -16.29
C ILE A 30 -4.08 9.71 -15.47
N SER A 31 -3.83 11.00 -15.32
CA SER A 31 -2.80 11.52 -14.41
C SER A 31 -3.43 12.43 -13.38
N THR A 32 -3.01 12.29 -12.13
CA THR A 32 -3.40 13.18 -11.04
C THR A 32 -2.17 13.70 -10.33
N LYS A 33 -2.17 14.99 -9.96
CA LYS A 33 -1.07 15.65 -9.27
C LYS A 33 -1.59 16.34 -8.01
N PHE A 34 -1.06 15.93 -6.87
CA PHE A 34 -1.42 16.45 -5.56
C PHE A 34 -0.21 17.13 -4.91
N PHE A 35 -0.38 18.35 -4.40
CA PHE A 35 0.63 18.95 -3.53
C PHE A 35 0.51 18.39 -2.12
N LEU A 36 1.63 17.99 -1.53
CA LEU A 36 1.76 17.47 -0.17
C LEU A 36 2.56 18.47 0.67
N PRO A 37 1.89 19.39 1.40
CA PRO A 37 2.57 20.45 2.14
C PRO A 37 3.52 19.93 3.22
N SER A 38 3.18 18.82 3.87
CA SER A 38 3.94 18.23 4.99
C SER A 38 5.32 17.70 4.58
N VAL A 39 5.55 17.47 3.30
CA VAL A 39 6.84 16.98 2.76
C VAL A 39 7.34 17.87 1.62
N ASN A 40 6.71 19.03 1.39
CA ASN A 40 7.01 19.95 0.29
C ASN A 40 7.26 19.23 -1.05
N ALA A 41 6.30 18.39 -1.46
CA ALA A 41 6.44 17.56 -2.66
C ALA A 41 5.12 17.45 -3.42
N TYR A 42 5.19 17.06 -4.68
CA TYR A 42 4.03 16.63 -5.45
C TYR A 42 3.96 15.11 -5.52
N SER A 43 2.81 14.55 -5.16
CA SER A 43 2.47 13.16 -5.48
C SER A 43 1.76 13.13 -6.83
N ILE A 44 2.36 12.44 -7.79
CA ILE A 44 1.79 12.23 -9.12
C ILE A 44 1.41 10.76 -9.25
N LEU A 45 0.15 10.49 -9.59
CA LEU A 45 -0.38 9.15 -9.83
C LEU A 45 -0.84 9.06 -11.28
N ASP A 46 -0.11 8.25 -12.05
CA ASP A 46 -0.40 7.96 -13.45
C ASP A 46 -1.02 6.56 -13.55
N TYR A 47 -2.12 6.47 -14.29
CA TYR A 47 -2.88 5.26 -14.55
C TYR A 47 -2.99 5.06 -16.06
N HIS A 48 -2.48 3.96 -16.59
CA HIS A 48 -2.83 3.50 -17.94
C HIS A 48 -3.79 2.32 -17.81
N ILE A 49 -5.02 2.51 -18.27
CA ILE A 49 -6.09 1.50 -18.26
C ILE A 49 -6.19 0.94 -19.68
N SER A 50 -5.76 -0.30 -19.87
CA SER A 50 -5.84 -0.99 -21.15
C SER A 50 -7.20 -1.65 -21.38
N TYR A 51 -7.61 -1.82 -22.65
CA TYR A 51 -8.90 -2.45 -23.00
C TYR A 51 -9.05 -3.92 -22.57
N ASP A 52 -7.94 -4.61 -22.30
CA ASP A 52 -7.92 -5.97 -21.76
C ASP A 52 -8.17 -6.01 -20.23
N GLY A 53 -8.34 -4.85 -19.59
CA GLY A 53 -8.54 -4.71 -18.16
C GLY A 53 -7.24 -4.56 -17.35
N THR A 54 -6.08 -4.55 -18.00
CA THR A 54 -4.79 -4.27 -17.34
C THR A 54 -4.74 -2.80 -16.90
N LEU A 55 -4.35 -2.57 -15.64
CA LEU A 55 -4.09 -1.25 -15.09
C LEU A 55 -2.61 -1.13 -14.73
N LEU A 56 -1.86 -0.28 -15.44
CA LEU A 56 -0.52 0.12 -15.02
C LEU A 56 -0.63 1.34 -14.11
N VAL A 57 -0.20 1.19 -12.86
CA VAL A 57 -0.12 2.29 -11.89
C VAL A 57 1.32 2.73 -11.78
N THR A 58 1.57 4.03 -11.86
CA THR A 58 2.86 4.65 -11.57
C THR A 58 2.68 5.78 -10.57
N ASN A 59 3.26 5.61 -9.38
CA ASN A 59 3.36 6.65 -8.37
C ASN A 59 4.72 7.34 -8.46
N LYS A 60 4.71 8.67 -8.50
CA LYS A 60 5.89 9.51 -8.45
C LYS A 60 5.78 10.48 -7.30
N LEU A 61 6.89 10.71 -6.62
CA LEU A 61 7.06 11.81 -5.70
C LEU A 61 8.07 12.77 -6.33
N ASP A 62 7.65 14.03 -6.51
CA ASP A 62 8.45 15.12 -7.08
C ASP A 62 8.71 16.15 -5.98
N PHE A 63 9.88 16.05 -5.37
CA PHE A 63 10.29 16.77 -4.18
C PHE A 63 10.76 18.19 -4.52
N LYS A 64 10.28 19.21 -3.80
CA LYS A 64 10.48 20.63 -4.14
C LYS A 64 11.51 21.37 -3.29
N GLY A 65 12.36 20.65 -2.58
CA GLY A 65 13.45 21.23 -1.79
C GLY A 65 13.17 21.16 -0.30
N GLU A 66 13.79 22.04 0.48
CA GLU A 66 14.01 21.83 1.91
C GLU A 66 12.80 21.29 2.68
N PHE A 67 13.03 20.15 3.31
CA PHE A 67 12.12 19.44 4.17
C PHE A 67 12.47 19.77 5.61
N ASP A 68 11.44 19.98 6.43
CA ASP A 68 11.53 20.42 7.82
C ASP A 68 12.16 19.39 8.80
N GLY A 69 12.65 18.27 8.27
CA GLY A 69 13.32 17.23 9.04
C GLY A 69 12.37 16.21 9.67
N ASN A 70 11.08 16.23 9.33
CA ASN A 70 10.17 15.14 9.68
C ASN A 70 10.63 13.79 9.10
N GLU A 71 10.00 12.68 9.45
CA GLU A 71 10.35 11.39 8.84
C GLU A 71 9.30 11.03 7.79
N ILE A 72 9.74 10.45 6.67
CA ILE A 72 8.83 9.82 5.72
C ILE A 72 8.71 8.35 6.13
N PRO A 73 7.60 7.94 6.78
CA PRO A 73 7.48 6.58 7.30
C PRO A 73 7.33 5.55 6.17
N ARG A 74 6.65 5.94 5.08
CA ARG A 74 6.26 5.05 3.97
C ARG A 74 5.99 5.87 2.71
N ILE A 75 6.35 5.30 1.56
CA ILE A 75 5.98 5.79 0.23
C ILE A 75 5.31 4.65 -0.53
N GLY A 76 4.06 4.86 -0.93
CA GLY A 76 3.25 3.84 -1.55
C GLY A 76 1.84 4.31 -1.88
N THR A 77 0.98 3.34 -2.14
CA THR A 77 -0.43 3.53 -2.48
C THR A 77 -1.29 2.57 -1.66
N SER A 78 -2.50 3.01 -1.32
CA SER A 78 -3.44 2.20 -0.54
C SER A 78 -4.78 2.11 -1.27
N PHE A 79 -5.37 0.91 -1.26
CA PHE A 79 -6.63 0.60 -1.90
C PHE A 79 -7.59 -0.01 -0.89
N GLN A 80 -8.87 0.31 -1.02
CA GLN A 80 -9.94 -0.37 -0.33
C GLN A 80 -10.74 -1.16 -1.35
N LEU A 81 -10.77 -2.46 -1.16
CA LEU A 81 -11.55 -3.40 -1.95
C LEU A 81 -12.70 -3.92 -1.08
N ASN A 82 -13.81 -4.28 -1.71
CA ASN A 82 -14.86 -5.02 -1.03
C ASN A 82 -14.29 -6.38 -0.55
N SER A 83 -14.84 -6.94 0.53
CA SER A 83 -14.41 -8.23 1.10
C SER A 83 -14.82 -9.43 0.23
N LEU A 84 -14.37 -9.44 -1.02
CA LEU A 84 -14.72 -10.42 -2.06
C LEU A 84 -13.67 -11.52 -2.24
N PHE A 85 -12.54 -11.43 -1.54
CA PHE A 85 -11.42 -12.36 -1.71
C PHE A 85 -11.18 -13.15 -0.41
N ASP A 86 -10.86 -14.43 -0.56
CA ASP A 86 -10.63 -15.35 0.57
C ASP A 86 -9.14 -15.59 0.79
N TYR A 87 -8.37 -15.62 -0.30
CA TYR A 87 -6.98 -16.03 -0.32
C TYR A 87 -6.07 -14.93 -0.83
N VAL A 88 -4.87 -14.91 -0.26
CA VAL A 88 -3.72 -14.17 -0.75
C VAL A 88 -2.61 -15.14 -1.13
N GLU A 89 -2.05 -14.95 -2.31
CA GLU A 89 -0.86 -15.67 -2.76
C GLU A 89 0.20 -14.67 -3.16
N TRP A 90 1.46 -14.92 -2.83
CA TRP A 90 2.52 -14.02 -3.26
C TRP A 90 3.81 -14.76 -3.58
N TYR A 91 4.57 -14.17 -4.50
CA TYR A 91 5.96 -14.51 -4.75
C TYR A 91 6.85 -13.38 -4.23
N GLY A 92 7.53 -13.62 -3.11
CA GLY A 92 8.26 -12.61 -2.35
C GLY A 92 8.88 -13.20 -1.09
N ARG A 93 9.24 -12.36 -0.11
CA ARG A 93 9.71 -12.84 1.19
C ARG A 93 8.56 -13.32 2.07
N GLY A 94 8.76 -14.43 2.80
CA GLY A 94 7.76 -14.98 3.70
C GLY A 94 8.24 -16.20 4.52
N PRO A 95 7.31 -16.93 5.17
CA PRO A 95 5.87 -16.71 5.19
C PRO A 95 5.41 -15.61 6.18
N HIS A 96 6.24 -15.28 7.17
CA HIS A 96 5.99 -14.28 8.22
C HIS A 96 6.35 -12.86 7.79
N GLU A 97 5.91 -11.88 8.59
CA GLU A 97 6.17 -10.47 8.33
C GLU A 97 7.64 -10.11 8.39
N ASN A 98 8.03 -9.21 7.51
CA ASN A 98 9.41 -8.80 7.33
C ASN A 98 9.48 -7.34 6.90
N TYR A 99 10.52 -6.67 7.38
CA TYR A 99 10.78 -5.24 7.18
C TYR A 99 12.21 -5.07 6.67
N ILE A 100 12.56 -3.87 6.17
CA ILE A 100 13.84 -3.63 5.49
C ILE A 100 15.07 -3.93 6.36
N ASP A 101 14.93 -3.80 7.68
CA ASP A 101 15.93 -4.07 8.72
C ASP A 101 15.71 -5.41 9.46
N ARG A 102 14.63 -6.13 9.15
CA ARG A 102 14.26 -7.42 9.78
C ARG A 102 13.68 -8.39 8.75
N LYS A 103 14.54 -8.95 7.88
CA LYS A 103 14.11 -9.82 6.76
C LYS A 103 14.91 -11.09 6.52
N GLU A 104 16.06 -11.28 7.17
CA GLU A 104 16.98 -12.37 6.81
C GLU A 104 16.40 -13.77 7.11
N SER A 105 15.44 -13.88 8.03
CA SER A 105 14.70 -15.12 8.28
C SER A 105 13.55 -15.37 7.29
N ALA A 106 13.19 -14.38 6.45
CA ALA A 106 12.10 -14.48 5.48
C ALA A 106 12.66 -14.78 4.09
N PHE A 107 12.52 -16.04 3.66
CA PHE A 107 13.05 -16.51 2.38
C PHE A 107 12.19 -16.07 1.20
N MET A 108 12.80 -16.01 0.01
CA MET A 108 12.06 -15.84 -1.23
C MET A 108 11.34 -17.14 -1.58
N GLY A 109 10.06 -17.07 -1.87
CA GLY A 109 9.25 -18.23 -2.21
C GLY A 109 7.84 -17.88 -2.64
N TYR A 110 7.09 -18.91 -3.01
CA TYR A 110 5.65 -18.82 -3.23
C TYR A 110 4.94 -19.19 -1.94
N TYR A 111 4.07 -18.30 -1.46
CA TYR A 111 3.31 -18.49 -0.23
C TYR A 111 1.82 -18.25 -0.50
N THR A 112 0.99 -18.94 0.27
CA THR A 112 -0.46 -18.77 0.25
C THR A 112 -0.99 -18.70 1.68
N LYS A 113 -1.97 -17.86 1.92
CA LYS A 113 -2.67 -17.70 3.20
C LYS A 113 -4.12 -17.29 2.96
N ARG A 114 -4.97 -17.50 3.96
CA ARG A 114 -6.25 -16.77 4.02
C ARG A 114 -5.99 -15.30 4.37
N ILE A 115 -6.83 -14.40 3.89
CA ILE A 115 -6.72 -12.96 4.21
C ILE A 115 -6.77 -12.74 5.73
N SER A 116 -7.58 -13.51 6.46
CA SER A 116 -7.68 -13.44 7.92
C SER A 116 -6.39 -13.81 8.67
N GLU A 117 -5.46 -14.50 8.01
CA GLU A 117 -4.18 -14.96 8.59
C GLU A 117 -3.00 -14.03 8.29
N MET A 118 -3.26 -12.91 7.61
CA MET A 118 -2.22 -11.94 7.21
C MET A 118 -1.86 -10.95 8.30
N LYS A 119 -2.79 -10.67 9.22
CA LYS A 119 -2.53 -9.80 10.37
C LYS A 119 -1.61 -10.49 11.38
N PHE A 120 -0.80 -9.69 12.07
CA PHE A 120 -0.12 -10.13 13.28
C PHE A 120 -0.80 -9.51 14.50
N GLU A 121 -1.07 -10.34 15.52
CA GLU A 121 -1.80 -9.94 16.72
C GLU A 121 -0.85 -9.45 17.81
N TYR A 122 -0.31 -8.24 17.65
CA TYR A 122 0.45 -7.56 18.70
C TYR A 122 -0.46 -7.20 19.88
N ALA A 123 0.02 -7.41 21.12
CA ALA A 123 -0.76 -7.15 22.35
C ALA A 123 -1.38 -5.75 22.39
N ARG A 124 -0.65 -4.76 21.87
CA ARG A 124 -1.16 -3.44 21.50
C ARG A 124 -1.19 -3.35 19.98
N PRO A 125 -2.32 -2.95 19.35
CA PRO A 125 -2.38 -2.75 17.91
C PRO A 125 -1.32 -1.76 17.41
N GLN A 126 -0.60 -2.16 16.36
CA GLN A 126 0.47 -1.41 15.70
C GLN A 126 0.53 -1.81 14.22
N GLU A 127 1.29 -1.07 13.41
CA GLU A 127 1.62 -1.44 12.03
C GLU A 127 2.21 -2.87 11.99
N ASN A 128 1.67 -3.71 11.10
CA ASN A 128 2.00 -5.13 11.03
C ASN A 128 1.77 -5.69 9.62
N GLY A 129 2.23 -6.93 9.38
CA GLY A 129 1.84 -7.69 8.20
C GLY A 129 2.63 -7.39 6.92
N THR A 130 3.60 -6.47 6.95
CA THR A 130 4.42 -6.15 5.77
C THR A 130 5.17 -7.37 5.22
N ARG A 131 5.21 -7.49 3.90
CA ARG A 131 6.04 -8.42 3.13
C ARG A 131 6.82 -7.64 2.08
N ILE A 132 8.15 -7.63 2.17
CA ILE A 132 9.01 -6.89 1.23
C ILE A 132 9.53 -7.81 0.11
N ASP A 133 10.18 -7.20 -0.88
CA ASP A 133 10.79 -7.88 -2.03
C ASP A 133 9.78 -8.73 -2.85
N THR A 134 8.50 -8.34 -2.84
CA THR A 134 7.42 -9.04 -3.53
C THR A 134 7.40 -8.67 -5.01
N LYS A 135 7.38 -9.69 -5.87
CA LYS A 135 7.29 -9.53 -7.33
C LYS A 135 5.86 -9.72 -7.83
N LYS A 136 5.10 -10.60 -7.19
CA LYS A 136 3.72 -10.93 -7.56
C LYS A 136 2.87 -11.11 -6.31
N LEU A 137 1.68 -10.55 -6.32
CA LEU A 137 0.63 -10.72 -5.32
C LEU A 137 -0.67 -11.08 -6.05
N ILE A 138 -1.44 -12.02 -5.53
CA ILE A 138 -2.70 -12.49 -6.10
C ILE A 138 -3.73 -12.49 -4.98
N LEU A 139 -4.86 -11.84 -5.22
CA LEU A 139 -6.05 -11.93 -4.36
C LEU A 139 -7.13 -12.64 -5.13
N LYS A 140 -7.72 -13.67 -4.54
CA LYS A 140 -8.75 -14.48 -5.20
C LYS A 140 -9.83 -14.96 -4.24
N ASP A 141 -11.03 -15.13 -4.78
CA ASP A 141 -12.13 -15.83 -4.12
C ASP A 141 -11.93 -17.35 -4.14
N ASP A 142 -12.81 -18.06 -3.44
CA ASP A 142 -12.88 -19.53 -3.41
C ASP A 142 -13.07 -20.18 -4.80
N LYS A 143 -13.60 -19.43 -5.78
CA LYS A 143 -13.83 -19.87 -7.16
C LYS A 143 -12.65 -19.60 -8.08
N GLY A 144 -11.65 -18.86 -7.64
CA GLY A 144 -10.45 -18.50 -8.40
C GLY A 144 -10.56 -17.23 -9.24
N LYS A 145 -11.66 -16.46 -9.12
CA LYS A 145 -11.77 -15.11 -9.68
C LYS A 145 -10.99 -14.15 -8.78
N GLY A 146 -10.31 -13.18 -9.35
CA GLY A 146 -9.34 -12.42 -8.58
C GLY A 146 -8.70 -11.25 -9.30
N ILE A 147 -7.65 -10.74 -8.67
CA ILE A 147 -6.76 -9.72 -9.21
C ILE A 147 -5.31 -10.08 -8.91
N ILE A 148 -4.41 -9.74 -9.83
CA ILE A 148 -2.97 -9.92 -9.70
C ILE A 148 -2.33 -8.55 -9.65
N PHE A 149 -1.41 -8.33 -8.72
CA PHE A 149 -0.48 -7.22 -8.72
C PHE A 149 0.92 -7.72 -9.11
N GLU A 150 1.55 -7.09 -10.10
CA GLU A 150 2.89 -7.43 -10.57
C GLU A 150 3.81 -6.22 -10.46
N GLY A 151 4.88 -6.35 -9.68
CA GLY A 151 5.81 -5.25 -9.42
C GLY A 151 6.73 -5.00 -10.60
N LEU A 152 7.07 -3.73 -10.84
CA LEU A 152 8.04 -3.33 -11.86
C LEU A 152 9.27 -2.68 -11.18
N PRO A 153 10.24 -3.45 -10.67
CA PRO A 153 10.35 -4.92 -10.69
C PRO A 153 9.80 -5.62 -9.43
N LYS A 154 9.52 -4.87 -8.35
CA LYS A 154 9.05 -5.39 -7.06
C LYS A 154 8.40 -4.28 -6.22
N PHE A 155 7.64 -4.68 -5.21
CA PHE A 155 7.03 -3.82 -4.19
C PHE A 155 7.09 -4.48 -2.82
N SER A 156 6.71 -3.74 -1.78
CA SER A 156 6.29 -4.31 -0.49
C SER A 156 4.78 -4.24 -0.38
N PHE A 157 4.15 -5.15 0.34
CA PHE A 157 2.71 -5.10 0.55
C PHE A 157 2.32 -5.48 1.97
N SER A 158 1.15 -4.99 2.40
CA SER A 158 0.40 -5.48 3.55
C SER A 158 -1.09 -5.52 3.21
N ILE A 159 -1.82 -6.41 3.89
CA ILE A 159 -3.24 -6.64 3.68
C ILE A 159 -3.93 -6.76 5.03
N HIS A 160 -5.04 -6.02 5.19
CA HIS A 160 -5.82 -6.00 6.42
C HIS A 160 -7.32 -6.05 6.13
N GLN A 161 -8.09 -6.61 7.06
CA GLN A 161 -9.57 -6.49 7.07
C GLN A 161 -10.04 -5.26 7.85
N ASN A 162 -9.18 -4.25 7.92
CA ASN A 162 -9.31 -3.03 8.71
C ASN A 162 -8.56 -1.91 7.99
N THR A 163 -8.93 -0.66 8.24
CA THR A 163 -8.17 0.47 7.70
C THR A 163 -6.88 0.66 8.50
N ILE A 164 -5.86 1.32 7.93
CA ILE A 164 -4.63 1.65 8.68
C ILE A 164 -4.95 2.48 9.92
N ALA A 165 -5.91 3.41 9.81
CA ALA A 165 -6.37 4.23 10.93
C ALA A 165 -6.98 3.40 12.08
N ASP A 166 -7.49 2.20 11.80
CA ASP A 166 -7.94 1.29 12.86
C ASP A 166 -6.78 0.69 13.67
N TYR A 167 -5.53 0.80 13.22
CA TYR A 167 -4.35 0.38 13.98
C TYR A 167 -3.60 1.57 14.61
N ASP A 168 -4.08 2.80 14.36
CA ASP A 168 -3.57 4.01 14.98
C ASP A 168 -4.47 4.45 16.14
N GLY A 169 -3.96 4.29 17.37
CA GLY A 169 -4.67 4.75 18.57
C GLY A 169 -4.76 6.29 18.67
N GLY A 170 -4.15 7.02 17.75
CA GLY A 170 -4.09 8.47 17.73
C GLY A 170 -3.35 9.05 18.93
N ILE A 171 -3.48 10.36 19.11
CA ILE A 171 -2.86 11.11 20.22
C ILE A 171 -3.32 10.54 21.58
N GLU A 172 -4.58 10.13 21.68
CA GLU A 172 -5.18 9.61 22.91
C GLU A 172 -4.79 8.16 23.21
N LYS A 173 -4.13 7.47 22.28
CA LYS A 173 -3.73 6.05 22.39
C LYS A 173 -4.93 5.17 22.77
N ALA A 174 -6.07 5.39 22.13
CA ALA A 174 -7.34 4.75 22.46
C ALA A 174 -7.33 3.22 22.24
N GLN A 175 -6.59 2.75 21.22
CA GLN A 175 -6.40 1.34 20.92
C GLN A 175 -5.28 0.77 21.79
N LYS A 176 -5.65 0.03 22.82
CA LYS A 176 -4.71 -0.52 23.82
C LYS A 176 -4.66 -2.04 23.79
N HIS A 177 -5.69 -2.69 23.26
CA HIS A 177 -5.84 -4.12 23.27
C HIS A 177 -6.31 -4.66 21.91
N LEU A 178 -5.94 -5.90 21.61
CA LEU A 178 -6.34 -6.61 20.39
C LEU A 178 -7.85 -6.57 20.12
N ASN A 179 -8.65 -6.68 21.18
CA ASN A 179 -10.10 -6.73 21.08
C ASN A 179 -10.75 -5.39 20.70
N ASP A 180 -9.99 -4.29 20.70
CA ASP A 180 -10.44 -2.97 20.28
C ASP A 180 -10.60 -2.90 18.75
N ILE A 181 -9.89 -3.76 18.00
CA ILE A 181 -9.94 -3.77 16.54
C ILE A 181 -10.98 -4.78 16.07
N LYS A 182 -12.10 -4.26 15.55
CA LYS A 182 -13.17 -5.09 14.99
C LYS A 182 -12.98 -5.24 13.47
N PRO A 183 -13.02 -6.46 12.92
CA PRO A 183 -12.97 -6.66 11.48
C PRO A 183 -14.08 -5.87 10.77
N LYS A 184 -13.74 -5.32 9.62
CA LYS A 184 -14.65 -4.59 8.73
C LYS A 184 -14.91 -5.41 7.46
N ASP A 185 -16.00 -5.11 6.79
CA ASP A 185 -16.34 -5.68 5.49
C ASP A 185 -15.56 -5.01 4.34
N LEU A 186 -14.23 -5.03 4.46
CA LEU A 186 -13.31 -4.47 3.47
C LEU A 186 -11.99 -5.24 3.48
N ILE A 187 -11.25 -5.12 2.39
CA ILE A 187 -9.85 -5.51 2.29
C ILE A 187 -9.05 -4.25 1.97
N GLN A 188 -8.22 -3.82 2.92
CA GLN A 188 -7.23 -2.78 2.74
C GLN A 188 -5.98 -3.42 2.14
N VAL A 189 -5.60 -3.01 0.93
CA VAL A 189 -4.36 -3.42 0.26
C VAL A 189 -3.42 -2.24 0.23
N ILE A 190 -2.19 -2.44 0.67
CA ILE A 190 -1.13 -1.41 0.65
C ILE A 190 -0.03 -1.93 -0.25
N ILE A 191 0.38 -1.12 -1.24
CA ILE A 191 1.47 -1.42 -2.17
C ILE A 191 2.50 -0.30 -2.05
N ASP A 192 3.65 -0.65 -1.47
CA ASP A 192 4.71 0.30 -1.13
C ASP A 192 5.93 0.15 -2.02
N LYS A 193 6.50 1.30 -2.37
CA LYS A 193 7.88 1.38 -2.85
C LYS A 193 8.85 1.06 -1.72
N LYS A 194 8.63 1.70 -0.58
CA LYS A 194 9.51 1.62 0.59
C LYS A 194 8.75 2.01 1.86
N GLN A 195 9.10 1.33 2.95
CA GLN A 195 8.75 1.68 4.32
C GLN A 195 10.07 1.76 5.10
N MET A 196 10.17 2.69 6.05
CA MET A 196 11.35 2.78 6.90
C MET A 196 11.50 1.52 7.78
N GLY A 197 12.70 1.32 8.33
CA GLY A 197 12.96 0.23 9.29
C GLY A 197 12.11 0.32 10.55
N VAL A 198 12.01 -0.79 11.28
CA VAL A 198 11.33 -0.86 12.58
C VAL A 198 12.23 -0.31 13.69
N GLY A 199 13.55 -0.47 13.59
CA GLY A 199 14.51 -0.14 14.64
C GLY A 199 14.50 -1.15 15.79
N GLY A 200 14.78 -0.69 17.01
CA GLY A 200 14.75 -1.51 18.22
C GLY A 200 16.07 -1.67 18.97
N ASP A 201 17.08 -0.83 18.71
CA ASP A 201 18.28 -0.74 19.57
C ASP A 201 17.88 -0.34 21.00
N ASP A 202 16.93 0.60 21.11
CA ASP A 202 16.12 0.84 22.30
C ASP A 202 14.67 1.21 21.90
N SER A 203 13.80 1.38 22.90
CA SER A 203 12.39 1.77 22.70
C SER A 203 12.05 3.11 23.37
N TRP A 204 13.05 3.97 23.62
CA TRP A 204 12.89 5.26 24.30
C TRP A 204 13.63 6.43 23.63
N GLY A 205 14.16 6.25 22.41
CA GLY A 205 14.66 7.34 21.59
C GLY A 205 15.41 6.93 20.33
N ALA A 206 15.93 5.70 20.27
CA ALA A 206 16.65 5.20 19.11
C ALA A 206 15.75 5.12 17.87
N LYS A 207 16.31 5.54 16.75
CA LYS A 207 15.70 5.44 15.42
C LYS A 207 16.23 4.21 14.68
N PRO A 208 15.56 3.75 13.62
CA PRO A 208 16.17 2.81 12.69
C PRO A 208 17.51 3.37 12.18
N HIS A 209 18.48 2.49 11.95
CA HIS A 209 19.78 2.92 11.42
C HIS A 209 19.60 3.65 10.09
N GLN A 210 20.43 4.65 9.80
CA GLN A 210 20.28 5.55 8.65
C GLN A 210 20.04 4.84 7.31
N LYS A 211 20.70 3.70 7.07
CA LYS A 211 20.53 2.87 5.86
C LYS A 211 19.10 2.32 5.65
N TYR A 212 18.29 2.29 6.71
CA TYR A 212 16.90 1.83 6.73
C TYR A 212 15.89 2.98 6.79
N MET A 213 16.35 4.23 6.82
CA MET A 213 15.49 5.40 6.70
C MET A 213 15.10 5.67 5.24
N ILE A 214 14.08 6.48 5.03
CA ILE A 214 13.69 7.01 3.71
C ILE A 214 14.23 8.42 3.59
N ASN A 215 15.04 8.67 2.56
CA ASN A 215 15.53 10.01 2.25
C ASN A 215 14.42 10.81 1.55
N SER A 216 14.39 12.11 1.78
CA SER A 216 13.52 13.03 1.06
C SER A 216 14.13 13.33 -0.31
N ASP A 217 13.66 12.61 -1.32
CA ASP A 217 14.16 12.66 -2.69
C ASP A 217 13.03 12.28 -3.67
N ASP A 218 13.27 12.45 -4.96
CA ASP A 218 12.37 12.00 -6.00
C ASP A 218 12.30 10.47 -6.04
N PHE A 219 11.08 9.94 -6.20
CA PHE A 219 10.88 8.51 -6.37
C PHE A 219 9.91 8.20 -7.49
N THR A 220 10.11 7.04 -8.12
CA THR A 220 9.13 6.43 -9.00
C THR A 220 8.93 4.97 -8.63
N HIS A 221 7.66 4.56 -8.62
CA HIS A 221 7.22 3.21 -8.32
C HIS A 221 6.09 2.80 -9.23
N SER A 222 6.24 1.66 -9.90
CA SER A 222 5.21 1.16 -10.80
C SER A 222 4.90 -0.31 -10.54
N TYR A 223 3.65 -0.67 -10.78
CA TYR A 223 3.16 -2.05 -10.78
C TYR A 223 1.92 -2.15 -11.67
N LYS A 224 1.63 -3.37 -12.11
CA LYS A 224 0.43 -3.67 -12.89
C LYS A 224 -0.61 -4.33 -12.01
N ILE A 225 -1.88 -4.07 -12.29
CA ILE A 225 -3.03 -4.80 -11.77
C ILE A 225 -3.72 -5.46 -12.95
N THR A 226 -3.95 -6.77 -12.89
CA THR A 226 -4.68 -7.51 -13.93
C THR A 226 -5.81 -8.35 -13.33
N PRO A 227 -6.98 -8.40 -13.96
CA PRO A 227 -8.08 -9.25 -13.52
C PRO A 227 -7.84 -10.72 -13.84
N ILE A 228 -8.37 -11.61 -12.99
CA ILE A 228 -8.52 -13.05 -13.25
C ILE A 228 -10.01 -13.32 -13.42
N PHE A 229 -10.44 -13.66 -14.65
CA PHE A 229 -11.86 -13.78 -14.98
C PHE A 229 -12.46 -15.18 -14.74
N LYS A 230 -11.65 -16.24 -14.86
CA LYS A 230 -12.04 -17.66 -14.92
C LYS A 230 -13.01 -18.03 -16.05
#